data_AF-H1SBY2-F1
#
_entry.id   AF-H1SBY2-F1
#
_cell.length_a   1.000
_cell.length_b   1.000
_cell.length_c   1.000
_cell.angle_alpha   90.00
_cell.angle_beta   90.00
_cell.angle_gamma   90.00
#
_symmetry.space_group_name_H-M   'P 1'
#
loop_
_entity.id
_entity.type
_entity.pdbx_description
1 polymer ?
#
loop_
_entity_poly.entity_id
_entity_poly.type
_entity_poly.pdbx_seq_one_letter_code
_entity_poly.pdbx_strand_id
1 'polypeptide(L)'
;MRTRSSGTAALEFAIVLPVLLAVVIGIVYFGIVLALQQTLTLAAEEGARAALRYPSGASANNAAATQALRVSAASTTALAVLPASISSVIATANIAQVVSCANPSGSVCVTVTLNLPSSAILPVIPGVPIPTTLTGSATVQLAPDT
;
A
#
# COMPACT_ATOMS: atom_id res chain seq x y z
N MET A 1 -35.01 30.20 -42.25
CA MET A 1 -33.98 29.14 -42.38
C MET A 1 -32.92 29.34 -41.31
N ARG A 2 -33.00 28.64 -40.17
CA ARG A 2 -32.02 28.78 -39.07
C ARG A 2 -31.94 27.48 -38.25
N THR A 3 -31.59 26.38 -38.92
CA THR A 3 -31.53 25.04 -38.32
C THR A 3 -30.23 24.29 -38.61
N ARG A 4 -29.23 24.95 -39.23
CA ARG A 4 -27.95 24.31 -39.56
C ARG A 4 -26.89 24.41 -38.45
N SER A 5 -27.00 25.37 -37.53
CA SER A 5 -26.00 25.61 -36.48
C SER A 5 -26.11 24.68 -35.26
N SER A 6 -27.29 24.07 -35.04
CA SER A 6 -27.51 23.14 -33.93
C SER A 6 -26.92 21.75 -34.18
N GLY A 7 -26.85 21.30 -35.44
CA GLY A 7 -26.25 20.02 -35.79
C GLY A 7 -24.72 20.02 -35.73
N THR A 8 -24.08 21.14 -36.07
CA THR A 8 -22.62 21.29 -35.99
C THR A 8 -22.12 21.37 -34.54
N ALA A 9 -22.81 22.12 -33.68
CA ALA A 9 -22.48 22.20 -32.25
C ALA A 9 -22.61 20.84 -31.53
N ALA A 10 -23.60 20.03 -31.91
CA ALA A 10 -23.75 18.66 -31.39
C ALA A 10 -22.58 17.75 -31.80
N LEU A 11 -22.02 17.95 -33.00
CA LEU A 11 -20.87 17.20 -33.53
C LEU A 11 -19.56 17.60 -32.84
N GLU A 12 -19.35 18.89 -32.58
CA GLU A 12 -18.18 19.36 -31.80
C GLU A 12 -18.19 18.79 -30.38
N PHE A 13 -19.37 18.80 -29.74
CA PHE A 13 -19.53 18.22 -28.41
C PHE A 13 -19.30 16.70 -28.39
N ALA A 14 -19.72 15.98 -29.44
CA ALA A 14 -19.53 14.54 -29.55
C ALA A 14 -18.05 14.13 -29.60
N ILE A 15 -17.15 15.02 -30.02
CA ILE A 15 -15.69 14.77 -30.05
C ILE A 15 -15.02 15.23 -28.76
N VAL A 16 -15.43 16.37 -28.20
CA VAL A 16 -14.83 16.91 -26.96
C VAL A 16 -15.23 16.07 -25.74
N LEU A 17 -16.47 15.61 -25.68
CA LEU A 17 -16.98 14.81 -24.56
C LEU A 17 -16.16 13.54 -24.27
N PRO A 18 -15.85 12.65 -25.23
CA PRO A 18 -15.06 11.44 -24.94
C PRO A 18 -13.64 11.77 -24.48
N VAL A 19 -13.02 12.83 -25.02
CA VAL A 19 -11.68 13.28 -24.59
C VAL A 19 -11.73 13.78 -23.15
N LEU A 20 -12.71 14.62 -22.82
CA LEU A 20 -12.90 15.14 -21.47
C LEU A 20 -13.19 14.02 -20.47
N LEU A 21 -14.04 13.06 -20.85
CA LEU A 21 -14.35 11.89 -20.03
C LEU A 21 -13.12 11.00 -19.82
N ALA A 22 -12.28 10.80 -20.85
CA ALA A 22 -11.03 10.07 -20.72
C ALA A 22 -10.06 10.74 -19.71
N VAL A 23 -9.95 12.08 -19.76
CA VAL A 23 -9.13 12.83 -18.80
C VAL A 23 -9.68 12.70 -17.37
N VAL A 24 -10.99 12.84 -17.17
CA VAL A 24 -11.62 12.70 -15.85
C VAL A 24 -11.44 11.29 -15.30
N ILE A 25 -11.67 10.26 -16.12
CA ILE A 25 -11.44 8.86 -15.72
C ILE A 25 -9.97 8.65 -15.33
N GLY A 26 -9.04 9.19 -16.11
CA GLY A 26 -7.61 9.14 -15.79
C GLY A 26 -7.32 9.75 -14.41
N ILE A 27 -7.82 10.95 -14.15
CA ILE A 27 -7.63 11.64 -12.85
C ILE A 27 -8.18 10.80 -11.71
N VAL A 28 -9.40 10.27 -11.84
CA VAL A 28 -10.02 9.42 -10.80
C VAL A 28 -9.19 8.16 -10.57
N TYR A 29 -8.72 7.52 -11.63
CA TYR A 29 -7.94 6.28 -11.56
C TYR A 29 -6.61 6.50 -10.83
N PHE A 30 -5.86 7.56 -11.19
CA PHE A 30 -4.63 7.92 -10.49
C PHE A 30 -4.89 8.35 -9.04
N GLY A 31 -5.98 9.05 -8.78
CA GLY A 31 -6.40 9.43 -7.43
C GLY A 31 -6.62 8.22 -6.53
N ILE A 32 -7.29 7.18 -7.04
CA ILE A 32 -7.51 5.93 -6.30
C ILE A 32 -6.18 5.22 -6.03
N VAL A 33 -5.30 5.11 -7.04
CA VAL A 33 -3.98 4.48 -6.87
C VAL A 33 -3.15 5.20 -5.80
N LEU A 34 -3.13 6.53 -5.81
CA LEU A 34 -2.40 7.32 -4.82
C LEU A 34 -2.98 7.12 -3.41
N ALA A 35 -4.31 7.17 -3.27
CA ALA A 35 -4.98 6.95 -2.01
C ALA A 35 -4.68 5.55 -1.45
N LEU A 36 -4.69 4.52 -2.31
CA LEU A 36 -4.32 3.15 -1.92
C LEU A 36 -2.87 3.08 -1.44
N GLN A 37 -1.92 3.69 -2.16
CA GLN A 37 -0.52 3.72 -1.72
C GLN A 37 -0.36 4.40 -0.35
N GLN A 38 -1.07 5.49 -0.10
CA GLN A 38 -1.07 6.17 1.20
C GLN A 38 -1.61 5.27 2.30
N THR A 39 -2.74 4.57 2.07
CA THR A 39 -3.32 3.65 3.05
C THR A 39 -2.40 2.46 3.37
N LEU A 40 -1.75 1.88 2.35
CA LEU A 40 -0.78 0.80 2.54
C LEU A 40 0.44 1.27 3.33
N THR A 41 0.94 2.46 3.05
CA THR A 41 2.09 3.03 3.76
C THR A 41 1.75 3.29 5.23
N LEU A 42 0.59 3.90 5.49
CA LEU A 42 0.10 4.14 6.86
C LEU A 42 -0.06 2.82 7.64
N ALA A 43 -0.65 1.81 7.02
CA ALA A 43 -0.81 0.50 7.63
C ALA A 43 0.55 -0.17 7.93
N ALA A 44 1.51 -0.05 7.02
CA ALA A 44 2.86 -0.55 7.24
C ALA A 44 3.55 0.19 8.40
N GLU A 45 3.41 1.51 8.50
CA GLU A 45 3.96 2.31 9.60
C GLU A 45 3.38 1.91 10.96
N GLU A 46 2.06 1.74 11.06
CA GLU A 46 1.43 1.30 12.31
C GLU A 46 1.84 -0.13 12.69
N GLY A 47 2.01 -1.02 11.70
CA GLY A 47 2.61 -2.35 11.90
C GLY A 47 4.05 -2.27 12.42
N ALA A 48 4.88 -1.42 11.82
CA ALA A 48 6.26 -1.22 12.25
C ALA A 48 6.31 -0.66 13.68
N ARG A 49 5.45 0.30 14.03
CA ARG A 49 5.33 0.84 15.39
C ARG A 49 4.88 -0.22 16.39
N ALA A 50 4.03 -1.16 16.00
CA ALA A 50 3.63 -2.28 16.86
C ALA A 50 4.81 -3.21 17.19
N ALA A 51 5.77 -3.38 16.27
CA ALA A 51 6.98 -4.17 16.51
C ALA A 51 7.83 -3.62 17.68
N LEU A 52 7.82 -2.30 17.89
CA LEU A 52 8.52 -1.64 19.00
C LEU A 52 7.83 -1.79 20.34
N ARG A 53 6.49 -1.85 20.37
CA ARG A 53 5.69 -1.89 21.61
C ARG A 53 5.85 -3.20 22.37
N TYR A 54 6.24 -4.28 21.68
CA TYR A 54 6.49 -5.54 22.36
C TYR A 54 7.75 -5.41 23.24
N PRO A 55 7.72 -5.74 24.53
CA PRO A 55 8.83 -5.48 25.43
C PRO A 55 10.08 -6.28 25.01
N SER A 56 11.23 -5.62 25.07
CA SER A 56 12.60 -6.19 25.07
C SER A 56 12.88 -7.11 26.28
N GLY A 57 11.85 -7.63 26.93
CA GLY A 57 11.90 -8.30 28.23
C GLY A 57 11.62 -9.80 28.19
N ALA A 58 11.70 -10.44 27.02
CA ALA A 58 11.79 -11.88 26.99
C ALA A 58 13.17 -12.28 27.53
N SER A 59 13.20 -13.18 28.51
CA SER A 59 14.43 -13.73 29.08
C SER A 59 15.45 -13.98 27.97
N ALA A 60 16.72 -13.64 28.20
CA ALA A 60 17.87 -13.77 27.28
C ALA A 60 18.08 -15.19 26.67
N ASN A 61 17.17 -16.12 26.93
CA ASN A 61 17.18 -17.51 26.54
C ASN A 61 16.67 -17.77 25.11
N ASN A 62 15.95 -16.84 24.43
CA ASN A 62 15.51 -17.03 23.02
C ASN A 62 15.19 -15.73 22.25
N ALA A 63 16.21 -14.98 21.82
CA ALA A 63 16.04 -13.77 21.00
C ALA A 63 15.19 -13.99 19.73
N ALA A 64 15.29 -15.18 19.11
CA ALA A 64 14.51 -15.55 17.93
C ALA A 64 12.99 -15.64 18.20
N ALA A 65 12.59 -16.13 19.37
CA ALA A 65 11.17 -16.23 19.74
C ALA A 65 10.56 -14.84 19.95
N THR A 66 11.31 -13.93 20.59
CA THR A 66 10.90 -12.52 20.78
C THR A 66 10.75 -11.81 19.45
N GLN A 67 11.69 -12.00 18.53
CA GLN A 67 11.62 -11.46 17.18
C GLN A 67 10.41 -11.97 16.40
N ALA A 68 10.08 -13.26 16.51
CA ALA A 68 8.89 -13.83 15.89
C ALA A 68 7.59 -13.20 16.44
N LEU A 69 7.51 -12.93 17.75
CA LEU A 69 6.37 -12.24 18.36
C LEU A 69 6.26 -10.79 17.88
N ARG A 70 7.38 -10.07 17.75
CA ARG A 70 7.40 -8.71 17.18
C ARG A 70 6.90 -8.69 15.74
N VAL A 71 7.36 -9.64 14.92
CA VAL A 71 6.91 -9.81 13.52
C VAL A 71 5.42 -10.12 13.45
N SER A 72 4.93 -11.03 14.29
CA SER A 72 3.50 -11.38 14.34
C SER A 72 2.63 -10.22 14.80
N ALA A 73 3.07 -9.45 15.81
CA ALA A 73 2.37 -8.24 16.24
C ALA A 73 2.34 -7.18 15.14
N ALA A 74 3.46 -7.00 14.42
CA ALA A 74 3.57 -6.06 13.31
C ALA A 74 2.63 -6.41 12.16
N SER A 75 2.60 -7.69 11.73
CA SER A 75 1.73 -8.14 10.65
C SER A 75 0.25 -8.04 11.02
N THR A 76 -0.11 -8.46 12.24
CA THR A 76 -1.49 -8.38 12.73
C THR A 76 -1.99 -6.94 12.81
N THR A 77 -1.15 -6.03 13.33
CA THR A 77 -1.52 -4.60 13.43
C THR A 77 -1.64 -3.95 12.06
N ALA A 78 -0.71 -4.24 11.14
CA ALA A 78 -0.78 -3.72 9.77
C ALA A 78 -2.08 -4.13 9.08
N LEU A 79 -2.46 -5.42 9.18
CA LEU A 79 -3.70 -5.92 8.61
C LEU A 79 -4.97 -5.38 9.30
N ALA A 80 -4.91 -5.08 10.59
CA ALA A 80 -6.04 -4.53 11.34
C ALA A 80 -6.33 -3.05 11.00
N VAL A 81 -5.34 -2.29 10.54
CA VAL A 81 -5.51 -0.90 10.09
C VAL A 81 -6.14 -0.84 8.70
N LEU A 82 -5.96 -1.88 7.89
CA LEU A 82 -6.50 -1.96 6.54
C LEU A 82 -8.03 -2.21 6.58
N PRO A 83 -8.79 -1.61 5.64
CA PRO A 83 -10.16 -2.03 5.38
C PRO A 83 -10.23 -3.51 5.01
N ALA A 84 -11.31 -4.20 5.44
CA ALA A 84 -11.52 -5.64 5.17
C ALA A 84 -11.49 -6.00 3.67
N SER A 85 -11.93 -5.08 2.81
CA SER A 85 -11.88 -5.23 1.35
C SER A 85 -10.46 -5.28 0.79
N ILE A 86 -9.49 -4.68 1.49
CA ILE A 86 -8.08 -4.67 1.08
C ILE A 86 -7.31 -5.79 1.78
N SER A 87 -7.51 -5.98 3.09
CA SER A 87 -6.78 -7.00 3.85
C SER A 87 -7.06 -8.44 3.39
N SER A 88 -8.23 -8.71 2.80
CA SER A 88 -8.60 -10.02 2.24
C SER A 88 -7.90 -10.36 0.92
N VAL A 89 -7.37 -9.37 0.19
CA VAL A 89 -6.71 -9.55 -1.12
C VAL A 89 -5.20 -9.30 -1.07
N ILE A 90 -4.68 -8.85 0.06
CA ILE A 90 -3.24 -8.72 0.31
C ILE A 90 -2.62 -10.10 0.51
N ALA A 91 -1.42 -10.31 -0.05
CA ALA A 91 -0.64 -11.50 0.24
C ALA A 91 -0.27 -11.53 1.73
N THR A 92 -0.72 -12.56 2.45
CA THR A 92 -0.44 -12.72 3.89
C THR A 92 0.97 -13.22 4.19
N ALA A 93 1.69 -13.66 3.15
CA ALA A 93 3.09 -14.06 3.27
C ALA A 93 4.01 -12.82 3.34
N ASN A 94 5.01 -12.89 4.21
CA ASN A 94 6.11 -11.90 4.30
C ASN A 94 5.66 -10.45 4.59
N ILE A 95 4.52 -10.26 5.25
CA ILE A 95 4.04 -8.93 5.64
C ILE A 95 5.05 -8.21 6.54
N ALA A 96 5.64 -8.93 7.50
CA ALA A 96 6.66 -8.39 8.39
C ALA A 96 7.83 -9.36 8.44
N GLN A 97 9.05 -8.83 8.37
CA GLN A 97 10.27 -9.62 8.38
C GLN A 97 11.37 -8.91 9.18
N VAL A 98 12.19 -9.70 9.85
CA VAL A 98 13.41 -9.22 10.50
C VAL A 98 14.51 -9.13 9.46
N VAL A 99 15.16 -7.97 9.38
CA VAL A 99 16.24 -7.68 8.44
C VAL A 99 17.36 -6.97 9.19
N SER A 100 18.61 -7.15 8.78
CA SER A 100 19.73 -6.35 9.27
C SER A 100 19.59 -4.89 8.83
N CYS A 101 19.66 -3.95 9.77
CA CYS A 101 19.65 -2.53 9.42
C CYS A 101 20.87 -2.17 8.55
N ALA A 102 20.67 -1.37 7.50
CA ALA A 102 21.77 -0.89 6.67
C ALA A 102 22.72 0.03 7.43
N ASN A 103 22.20 0.84 8.36
CA ASN A 103 22.99 1.69 9.24
C ASN A 103 22.21 2.01 10.53
N PRO A 104 22.79 1.91 11.74
CA PRO A 104 24.13 1.39 12.05
C PRO A 104 24.21 -0.14 11.89
N SER A 105 25.37 -0.61 11.45
CA SER A 105 25.65 -2.04 11.24
C SER A 105 25.52 -2.81 12.56
N GLY A 106 24.86 -3.98 12.52
CA GLY A 106 24.65 -4.83 13.70
C GLY A 106 23.35 -4.56 14.47
N SER A 107 22.53 -3.59 14.04
CA SER A 107 21.17 -3.41 14.57
C SER A 107 20.15 -4.29 13.83
N VAL A 108 19.14 -4.74 14.58
CA VAL A 108 18.02 -5.54 14.06
C VAL A 108 16.88 -4.61 13.66
N CYS A 109 16.43 -4.70 12.40
CA CYS A 109 15.31 -3.94 11.88
C CYS A 109 14.11 -4.87 11.62
N VAL A 110 12.90 -4.36 11.78
CA VAL A 110 11.68 -5.01 11.32
C VAL A 110 11.13 -4.22 10.16
N THR A 111 11.01 -4.87 9.01
CA THR A 111 10.44 -4.30 7.78
C THR A 111 9.04 -4.85 7.59
N VAL A 112 8.06 -3.96 7.50
CA VAL A 112 6.68 -4.29 7.14
C VAL A 112 6.45 -3.90 5.69
N THR A 113 6.03 -4.85 4.86
CA THR A 113 5.76 -4.66 3.43
C THR A 113 4.39 -5.23 3.09
N LEU A 114 3.52 -4.39 2.52
CA LEU A 114 2.19 -4.76 2.09
C LEU A 114 2.13 -4.70 0.56
N ASN A 115 1.92 -5.85 -0.07
CA ASN A 115 1.80 -5.98 -1.51
C ASN A 115 0.34 -6.23 -1.90
N LEU A 116 -0.19 -5.30 -2.68
CA LEU A 116 -1.57 -5.30 -3.15
C LEU A 116 -1.59 -5.41 -4.68
N PRO A 117 -2.10 -6.51 -5.26
CA PRO A 117 -2.26 -6.61 -6.71
C PRO A 117 -3.29 -5.58 -7.20
N SER A 118 -2.91 -4.74 -8.16
CA SER A 118 -3.81 -3.67 -8.65
C SER A 118 -5.04 -4.22 -9.38
N SER A 119 -4.94 -5.42 -9.95
CA SER A 119 -6.03 -6.15 -10.59
C SER A 119 -7.14 -6.61 -9.64
N ALA A 120 -6.90 -6.65 -8.33
CA ALA A 120 -7.91 -7.02 -7.35
C ALA A 120 -8.91 -5.88 -7.04
N ILE A 121 -8.55 -4.64 -7.40
CA ILE A 121 -9.33 -3.44 -7.03
C ILE A 121 -9.76 -2.66 -8.27
N LEU A 122 -8.90 -2.59 -9.28
CA LEU A 122 -9.13 -1.76 -10.45
C LEU A 122 -9.19 -2.64 -11.72
N PRO A 123 -10.13 -2.36 -12.64
CA PRO A 123 -10.12 -3.00 -13.94
C PRO A 123 -8.84 -2.61 -14.69
N VAL A 124 -8.22 -3.60 -15.33
CA VAL A 124 -7.02 -3.39 -16.15
C VAL A 124 -7.43 -2.75 -17.46
N ILE A 125 -6.98 -1.52 -17.70
CA ILE A 125 -7.24 -0.79 -18.94
C ILE A 125 -6.00 -0.93 -19.85
N PRO A 126 -6.13 -1.53 -21.05
CA PRO A 126 -5.03 -1.63 -21.99
C PRO A 126 -4.44 -0.24 -22.33
N GLY A 127 -3.12 -0.10 -22.27
CA GLY A 127 -2.43 1.15 -22.62
C GLY A 127 -2.29 2.16 -21.47
N VAL A 128 -2.83 1.90 -20.28
CA VAL A 128 -2.60 2.74 -19.09
C VAL A 128 -1.38 2.21 -18.31
N PRO A 129 -0.32 3.02 -18.13
CA PRO A 129 0.87 2.60 -17.38
C PRO A 129 0.60 2.71 -15.88
N ILE A 130 0.08 1.64 -15.29
CA ILE A 130 0.02 1.46 -13.84
C ILE A 130 0.86 0.28 -13.38
N PRO A 131 1.44 0.35 -12.16
CA PRO A 131 2.12 -0.80 -11.59
C PRO A 131 1.14 -1.95 -11.34
N THR A 132 1.57 -3.17 -11.64
CA THR A 132 0.80 -4.41 -11.45
C THR A 132 0.61 -4.76 -9.96
N THR A 133 1.48 -4.22 -9.10
CA THR A 133 1.37 -4.32 -7.64
C THR A 133 1.64 -2.97 -7.00
N LEU A 134 0.74 -2.54 -6.11
CA LEU A 134 0.98 -1.42 -5.20
C LEU A 134 1.68 -1.95 -3.95
N THR A 135 2.76 -1.29 -3.56
CA THR A 135 3.57 -1.69 -2.40
C THR A 135 3.64 -0.53 -1.41
N GLY A 136 3.26 -0.77 -0.16
CA GLY A 136 3.53 0.13 0.96
C GLY A 136 4.48 -0.53 1.94
N SER A 137 5.54 0.16 2.34
CA SER A 137 6.56 -0.41 3.23
C SER A 137 7.02 0.58 4.28
N ALA A 138 7.27 0.09 5.49
CA ALA A 138 7.86 0.85 6.58
C ALA A 138 8.86 -0.02 7.35
N THR A 139 9.93 0.59 7.84
CA THR A 139 10.97 -0.12 8.61
C THR A 139 11.19 0.54 9.96
N VAL A 140 11.49 -0.26 10.97
CA VAL A 140 11.83 0.24 12.30
C VAL A 140 13.04 -0.48 12.87
N GLN A 141 13.90 0.26 13.55
CA GLN A 141 15.06 -0.28 14.24
C GLN A 141 14.67 -0.70 15.67
N LEU A 142 15.00 -1.94 16.04
CA LEU A 142 14.85 -2.42 17.42
C LEU A 142 16.02 -1.90 18.27
N ALA A 143 15.72 -1.49 19.50
CA ALA A 143 16.76 -1.18 20.48
C ALA A 143 17.54 -2.46 20.83
N PRO A 144 18.86 -2.39 21.04
CA PRO A 144 19.63 -3.53 21.52
C PRO A 144 19.14 -3.91 22.93
N ASP A 145 18.84 -5.20 23.12
CA ASP A 145 18.49 -5.76 24.43
C ASP A 145 19.77 -5.77 25.31
N THR A 146 20.00 -4.72 26.11
CA THR A 146 21.12 -4.61 27.06
C THR A 146 20.81 -5.26 28.40
#